data_AF-A0A1K1R101-F1
#
_entry.id   AF-A0A1K1R101-F1
#
_cell.length_a   1.000
_cell.length_b   1.000
_cell.length_c   1.000
_cell.angle_alpha   90.00
_cell.angle_beta   90.00
_cell.angle_gamma   90.00
#
_symmetry.space_group_name_H-M   'P 1'
#
loop_
_entity.id
_entity.type
_entity.pdbx_description
1 polymer ?
#
loop_
_entity_poly.entity_id
_entity_poly.type
_entity_poly.pdbx_seq_one_letter_code
_entity_poly.pdbx_strand_id
1 'polypeptide(L)'
;MIKTTYTFLIFILIVSLTVACKQKATEQKTKENIKKNEVANIPTFLLYGELVPEGYVEEKDSSITKKSGFTIKRVADCEITDQLVDSVKTINLKNELIMNSKYGDNWKQEFEKETNLRLQIPDIN
;
A
#
# COMPACT_ATOMS: atom_id res chain seq x y z
N MET A 1 -48.47 -0.26 41.26
CA MET A 1 -47.34 0.71 41.27
C MET A 1 -46.19 0.24 40.36
N ILE A 2 -46.49 -0.31 39.16
CA ILE A 2 -45.51 -0.94 38.24
C ILE A 2 -45.58 -0.33 36.82
N LYS A 3 -46.65 0.39 36.48
CA LYS A 3 -46.84 0.96 35.14
C LYS A 3 -46.02 2.24 34.89
N THR A 4 -45.69 3.00 35.95
CA THR A 4 -44.97 4.28 35.85
C THR A 4 -43.46 4.13 35.62
N THR A 5 -42.86 2.99 35.97
CA THR A 5 -41.43 2.72 35.77
C THR A 5 -41.12 2.33 34.33
N TYR A 6 -42.01 1.58 33.65
CA TYR A 6 -41.85 1.23 32.24
C TYR A 6 -41.95 2.44 31.31
N THR A 7 -42.82 3.40 31.62
CA THR A 7 -42.94 4.64 30.84
C THR A 7 -41.66 5.47 30.91
N PHE A 8 -40.98 5.47 32.06
CA PHE A 8 -39.71 6.19 32.26
C PHE A 8 -38.55 5.52 31.50
N LEU A 9 -38.49 4.18 31.50
CA LEU A 9 -37.49 3.40 30.76
C LEU A 9 -37.66 3.54 29.23
N ILE A 10 -38.90 3.57 28.73
CA ILE A 10 -39.18 3.79 27.31
C ILE A 10 -38.77 5.20 26.88
N PHE A 11 -38.95 6.22 27.72
CA PHE A 11 -38.55 7.59 27.42
C PHE A 11 -37.02 7.73 27.30
N ILE A 12 -36.24 7.02 28.12
CA ILE A 12 -34.77 7.04 28.07
C ILE A 12 -34.26 6.37 26.78
N LEU A 13 -34.90 5.28 26.33
CA LEU A 13 -34.51 4.56 25.10
C LEU A 13 -34.76 5.39 23.83
N ILE A 14 -35.81 6.22 23.81
CA ILE A 14 -36.15 7.07 22.66
C ILE A 14 -35.20 8.27 22.53
N VAL A 15 -34.68 8.81 23.64
CA VAL A 15 -33.72 9.92 23.63
C VAL A 15 -32.34 9.46 23.15
N SER A 16 -31.94 8.20 23.37
CA SER A 16 -30.67 7.66 22.85
C SER A 16 -30.63 7.45 21.33
N LEU A 17 -31.78 7.44 20.64
CA LEU A 17 -31.86 7.22 19.19
C LEU A 17 -31.72 8.49 18.35
N THR A 18 -31.77 9.69 18.96
CA THR A 18 -31.74 10.97 18.21
C THR A 18 -30.34 11.62 18.16
N VAL A 19 -29.32 11.00 18.75
CA VAL A 19 -27.90 11.38 18.62
C VAL A 19 -27.20 10.62 17.48
N ALA A 20 -27.97 10.07 16.54
CA ALA A 20 -27.45 9.59 15.26
C ALA A 20 -27.13 10.79 14.36
N CYS A 21 -25.86 11.20 14.40
CA CYS A 21 -25.13 12.06 13.48
C CYS A 21 -25.94 12.73 12.36
N LYS A 22 -26.23 14.03 12.52
CA LYS A 22 -26.29 14.95 11.37
C LYS A 22 -24.86 15.17 10.84
N GLN A 23 -24.28 14.18 10.18
CA GLN A 23 -23.21 14.43 9.21
C GLN A 23 -23.90 14.94 7.95
N LYS A 24 -23.91 16.28 7.80
CA LYS A 24 -24.19 16.90 6.51
C LYS A 24 -23.29 16.22 5.48
N ALA A 25 -23.90 15.69 4.43
CA ALA A 25 -23.23 15.36 3.19
C ALA A 25 -22.70 16.66 2.57
N THR A 26 -21.65 17.21 3.15
CA THR A 26 -20.69 18.02 2.41
C THR A 26 -19.88 16.99 1.65
N GLU A 27 -19.99 17.03 0.33
CA GLU A 27 -19.04 16.43 -0.58
C GLU A 27 -17.62 16.68 -0.05
N GLN A 28 -17.10 15.74 0.71
CA GLN A 28 -15.68 15.51 0.77
C GLN A 28 -15.35 14.93 -0.60
N LYS A 29 -15.25 15.84 -1.58
CA LYS A 29 -14.04 15.86 -2.39
C LYS A 29 -12.91 15.82 -1.37
N THR A 30 -12.50 14.62 -1.02
CA THR A 30 -11.16 14.34 -0.54
C THR A 30 -10.28 14.79 -1.69
N LYS A 31 -10.05 16.11 -1.77
CA LYS A 31 -8.73 16.64 -2.02
C LYS A 31 -7.89 16.05 -0.91
N GLU A 32 -7.54 14.77 -1.10
CA GLU A 32 -6.24 14.29 -0.75
C GLU A 32 -5.35 15.39 -1.33
N ASN A 33 -4.88 16.25 -0.44
CA ASN A 33 -3.70 17.04 -0.72
C ASN A 33 -2.63 15.99 -0.87
N ILE A 34 -2.59 15.37 -2.06
CA ILE A 34 -1.36 14.95 -2.68
C ILE A 34 -0.57 16.23 -2.67
N LYS A 35 0.20 16.41 -1.59
CA LYS A 35 1.50 17.07 -1.66
C LYS A 35 2.20 16.36 -2.81
N LYS A 36 1.92 16.82 -4.02
CA LYS A 36 2.77 16.72 -5.18
C LYS A 36 3.94 17.67 -4.94
N ASN A 37 4.55 17.56 -3.76
CA ASN A 37 5.88 18.04 -3.49
C ASN A 37 6.74 16.92 -4.02
N GLU A 38 7.18 17.08 -5.26
CA GLU A 38 8.46 16.63 -5.83
C GLU A 38 9.33 15.70 -4.97
N VAL A 39 8.80 14.55 -4.55
CA VAL A 39 9.64 13.36 -4.45
C VAL A 39 9.79 12.97 -5.90
N ALA A 40 10.94 13.33 -6.50
CA ALA A 40 11.34 12.80 -7.80
C ALA A 40 10.91 11.33 -7.86
N ASN A 41 10.03 10.98 -8.80
CA ASN A 41 9.24 9.75 -8.78
C ASN A 41 10.18 8.52 -8.74
N ILE A 42 10.54 8.04 -7.54
CA ILE A 42 11.47 6.92 -7.35
C ILE A 42 10.76 5.65 -7.85
N PRO A 43 11.37 4.87 -8.77
CA PRO A 43 10.80 3.61 -9.25
C PRO A 43 10.40 2.71 -8.08
N THR A 44 9.14 2.25 -8.07
CA THR A 44 8.59 1.45 -6.97
C THR A 44 8.14 0.08 -7.47
N PHE A 45 8.87 -0.96 -7.11
CA PHE A 45 8.48 -2.33 -7.42
C PHE A 45 7.48 -2.87 -6.41
N LEU A 46 6.47 -3.55 -6.93
CA LEU A 46 5.37 -4.12 -6.16
C LEU A 46 5.59 -5.63 -5.97
N LEU A 47 5.39 -6.08 -4.74
CA LEU A 47 5.41 -7.49 -4.36
C LEU A 47 4.00 -7.95 -3.96
N TYR A 48 3.71 -9.21 -4.23
CA TYR A 48 2.52 -9.90 -3.72
C TYR A 48 2.88 -11.35 -3.36
N GLY A 49 1.98 -12.03 -2.65
CA GLY A 49 2.16 -13.43 -2.29
C GLY A 49 2.82 -13.63 -0.94
N GLU A 50 3.45 -14.79 -0.77
CA GLU A 50 4.13 -15.16 0.47
C GLU A 50 5.28 -14.21 0.82
N LEU A 51 5.65 -14.19 2.09
CA LEU A 51 6.87 -13.51 2.55
C LEU A 51 8.09 -14.20 1.93
N VAL A 52 9.08 -13.40 1.56
CA VAL A 52 10.32 -13.96 1.01
C VAL A 52 11.23 -14.46 2.14
N PRO A 53 12.09 -15.45 1.87
CA PRO A 53 13.05 -15.94 2.87
C PRO A 53 14.01 -14.85 3.36
N GLU A 54 14.73 -15.14 4.45
CA GLU A 54 15.84 -14.30 4.87
C GLU A 54 16.89 -14.14 3.75
N GLY A 55 17.48 -12.94 3.66
CA GLY A 55 18.42 -12.60 2.60
C GLY A 55 17.78 -12.08 1.32
N TYR A 56 16.45 -11.92 1.28
CA TYR A 56 15.74 -11.24 0.20
C TYR A 56 15.26 -9.85 0.64
N VAL A 57 15.19 -8.93 -0.31
CA VAL A 57 14.70 -7.57 -0.06
C VAL A 57 13.20 -7.58 0.17
N GLU A 58 12.77 -6.92 1.24
CA GLU A 58 11.37 -6.60 1.51
C GLU A 58 11.15 -5.10 1.74
N GLU A 59 9.89 -4.71 1.97
CA GLU A 59 9.52 -3.33 2.26
C GLU A 59 10.24 -2.76 3.51
N LYS A 60 10.57 -3.62 4.50
CA LYS A 60 11.37 -3.25 5.67
C LYS A 60 12.78 -2.76 5.32
N ASP A 61 13.32 -3.15 4.17
CA ASP A 61 14.67 -2.80 3.71
C ASP A 61 14.71 -1.47 2.96
N SER A 62 13.65 -0.65 3.10
CA SER A 62 13.47 0.62 2.38
C SER A 62 14.65 1.59 2.45
N SER A 63 15.45 1.56 3.53
CA SER A 63 16.65 2.40 3.64
C SER A 63 17.70 2.01 2.59
N ILE A 64 17.88 0.71 2.36
CA ILE A 64 18.85 0.17 1.40
C ILE A 64 18.34 0.42 -0.02
N THR A 65 17.09 0.06 -0.32
CA THR A 65 16.53 0.24 -1.67
C THR A 65 16.52 1.71 -2.08
N LYS A 66 16.13 2.63 -1.17
CA LYS A 66 16.10 4.07 -1.47
C LYS A 66 17.49 4.63 -1.79
N LYS A 67 18.53 4.15 -1.10
CA LYS A 67 19.92 4.51 -1.41
C LYS A 67 20.32 4.03 -2.81
N SER A 68 19.84 2.86 -3.21
CA SER A 68 20.00 2.31 -4.57
C SER A 68 19.02 2.90 -5.59
N GLY A 69 18.20 3.88 -5.20
CA GLY A 69 17.37 4.66 -6.11
C GLY A 69 16.07 3.98 -6.55
N PHE A 70 15.57 2.99 -5.81
CA PHE A 70 14.24 2.40 -6.01
C PHE A 70 13.55 2.10 -4.66
N THR A 71 12.29 1.70 -4.69
CA THR A 71 11.54 1.25 -3.51
C THR A 71 10.82 -0.05 -3.77
N ILE A 72 10.57 -0.80 -2.70
CA ILE A 72 9.73 -1.99 -2.71
C ILE A 72 8.49 -1.74 -1.86
N LYS A 73 7.33 -2.23 -2.34
CA LYS A 73 6.07 -2.17 -1.60
C LYS A 73 5.29 -3.47 -1.76
N ARG A 74 4.81 -4.04 -0.66
CA ARG A 74 3.89 -5.19 -0.71
C ARG A 74 2.45 -4.70 -0.88
N VAL A 75 1.72 -5.31 -1.83
CA VAL A 75 0.34 -4.89 -2.15
C VAL A 75 -0.72 -5.94 -1.84
N ALA A 76 -0.31 -7.21 -1.68
CA ALA A 76 -1.15 -8.27 -1.17
C ALA A 76 -0.29 -9.39 -0.58
N ASP A 77 -0.90 -10.17 0.31
CA ASP A 77 -0.32 -11.38 0.86
C ASP A 77 -0.90 -12.58 0.10
N CYS A 78 -1.83 -13.33 0.72
CA CYS A 78 -2.31 -14.61 0.19
C CYS A 78 -3.46 -14.51 -0.84
N GLU A 79 -4.29 -13.48 -0.77
CA GLU A 79 -5.44 -13.31 -1.67
C GLU A 79 -5.02 -12.50 -2.91
N ILE A 80 -4.72 -13.21 -3.99
CA ILE A 80 -4.26 -12.63 -5.26
C ILE A 80 -5.34 -12.81 -6.32
N THR A 81 -5.69 -11.72 -7.00
CA THR A 81 -6.60 -11.73 -8.16
C THR A 81 -5.80 -11.55 -9.45
N ASP A 82 -6.33 -12.04 -10.57
CA ASP A 82 -5.69 -11.84 -11.89
C ASP A 82 -5.48 -10.36 -12.20
N GLN A 83 -6.46 -9.52 -11.85
CA GLN A 83 -6.35 -8.06 -12.00
C GLN A 83 -5.19 -7.47 -11.21
N LEU A 84 -4.92 -7.99 -10.00
CA LEU A 84 -3.77 -7.55 -9.21
C LEU A 84 -2.46 -7.97 -9.87
N VAL A 85 -2.37 -9.21 -10.36
CA VAL A 85 -1.19 -9.73 -11.06
C VAL A 85 -0.86 -8.87 -12.28
N ASP A 86 -1.86 -8.59 -13.12
CA ASP A 86 -1.71 -7.77 -14.33
C ASP A 86 -1.28 -6.34 -14.01
N SER A 87 -1.85 -5.75 -12.96
CA SER A 87 -1.49 -4.41 -12.48
C SER A 87 -0.04 -4.37 -11.99
N VAL A 88 0.36 -5.34 -11.17
CA VAL A 88 1.74 -5.45 -10.65
C VAL A 88 2.72 -5.66 -11.79
N LYS A 89 2.42 -6.54 -12.75
CA LYS A 89 3.25 -6.78 -13.94
C LYS A 89 3.46 -5.48 -14.72
N THR A 90 2.38 -4.76 -15.02
CA THR A 90 2.43 -3.50 -15.79
C THR A 90 3.27 -2.44 -15.07
N ILE A 91 3.10 -2.30 -13.76
CA ILE A 91 3.82 -1.32 -12.95
C ILE A 91 5.31 -1.70 -12.84
N ASN A 92 5.61 -2.96 -12.57
CA ASN A 92 6.98 -3.45 -12.42
C ASN A 92 7.76 -3.35 -13.74
N LEU A 93 7.14 -3.71 -14.88
CA LEU A 93 7.72 -3.50 -16.21
C LEU A 93 8.09 -2.05 -16.48
N LYS A 94 7.18 -1.12 -16.16
CA LYS A 94 7.46 0.32 -16.32
C LYS A 94 8.66 0.75 -15.47
N ASN A 95 8.73 0.30 -14.23
CA ASN A 95 9.81 0.66 -13.31
C ASN A 95 11.13 -0.02 -13.69
N GLU A 96 11.09 -1.23 -14.23
CA GLU A 96 12.25 -1.91 -14.82
C GLU A 96 12.87 -1.07 -15.94
N LEU A 97 12.05 -0.60 -16.88
CA LEU A 97 12.53 0.24 -17.98
C LEU A 97 13.19 1.53 -17.48
N ILE A 98 12.65 2.13 -16.40
CA ILE A 98 13.26 3.31 -15.78
C ILE A 98 14.60 2.96 -15.14
N MET A 99 14.69 1.85 -14.42
CA MET A 99 15.93 1.41 -13.78
C MET A 99 16.99 1.07 -14.83
N ASN A 100 16.64 0.31 -15.86
CA ASN A 100 17.54 -0.06 -16.95
C ASN A 100 18.02 1.19 -17.71
N SER A 101 17.15 2.16 -17.95
CA SER A 101 17.55 3.43 -18.58
C SER A 101 18.51 4.25 -17.72
N LYS A 102 18.45 4.12 -16.39
CA LYS A 102 19.23 4.96 -15.47
C LYS A 102 20.53 4.32 -15.01
N TYR A 103 20.54 3.01 -14.80
CA TYR A 103 21.63 2.26 -14.20
C TYR A 103 22.13 1.11 -15.09
N GLY A 104 21.50 0.87 -16.24
CA GLY A 104 21.83 -0.23 -17.15
C GLY A 104 21.11 -1.54 -16.79
N ASP A 105 21.11 -2.50 -17.72
CA ASP A 105 20.37 -3.77 -17.57
C ASP A 105 20.89 -4.68 -16.45
N ASN A 106 22.09 -4.41 -15.94
CA ASN A 106 22.72 -5.20 -14.88
C ASN A 106 22.48 -4.65 -13.46
N TRP A 107 21.63 -3.64 -13.30
CA TRP A 107 21.43 -2.94 -12.02
C TRP A 107 21.00 -3.87 -10.88
N LYS A 108 20.22 -4.93 -11.19
CA LYS A 108 19.80 -5.92 -10.19
C LYS A 108 21.01 -6.68 -9.65
N GLN A 109 21.85 -7.20 -10.53
CA GLN A 109 23.04 -7.97 -10.16
C GLN A 109 24.03 -7.11 -9.37
N GLU A 110 24.18 -5.84 -9.73
CA GLU A 110 25.01 -4.88 -9.00
C GLU A 110 24.45 -4.62 -7.60
N PHE A 111 23.15 -4.35 -7.49
CA PHE A 111 22.48 -4.20 -6.20
C PHE A 111 22.67 -5.43 -5.30
N GLU A 112 22.44 -6.64 -5.83
CA GLU A 112 22.55 -7.87 -5.05
C GLU A 112 23.99 -8.10 -4.58
N LYS A 113 24.98 -7.79 -5.44
CA LYS A 113 26.40 -7.89 -5.11
C LYS A 113 26.82 -6.89 -4.02
N GLU A 114 26.33 -5.66 -4.08
CA GLU A 114 26.68 -4.60 -3.12
C GLU A 114 26.04 -4.80 -1.74
N THR A 115 24.80 -5.28 -1.73
CA THR A 115 24.00 -5.37 -0.50
C THR A 115 24.00 -6.75 0.12
N ASN A 116 24.41 -7.78 -0.64
CA ASN A 116 24.26 -9.19 -0.29
C ASN A 116 22.80 -9.59 -0.02
N LEU A 117 21.84 -8.85 -0.59
CA LEU A 117 20.41 -9.12 -0.55
C LEU A 117 19.92 -9.50 -1.95
N ARG A 118 19.02 -10.46 -2.05
CA ARG A 118 18.42 -10.92 -3.31
C ARG A 118 17.13 -10.18 -3.64
N LEU A 119 16.90 -9.93 -4.92
CA LEU A 119 15.68 -9.35 -5.44
C LEU A 119 14.75 -10.45 -5.97
N GLN A 120 13.53 -10.51 -5.46
CA GLN A 120 12.45 -11.35 -5.98
C GLN A 120 11.29 -10.47 -6.40
N ILE A 121 11.41 -9.83 -7.56
CA ILE A 121 10.36 -8.99 -8.13
C ILE A 121 9.47 -9.91 -9.00
N PRO A 122 8.15 -10.00 -8.74
CA PRO A 122 7.24 -10.87 -9.49
C PRO A 122 7.32 -10.67 -11.00
N ASP A 123 7.20 -11.77 -11.75
CA ASP A 123 7.63 -11.93 -13.13
C ASP A 123 7.34 -10.71 -14.03
N ILE A 124 8.45 -10.13 -14.49
CA ILE A 124 8.53 -9.05 -15.48
C ILE A 124 8.63 -9.66 -16.90
N ASN A 125 8.70 -10.99 -17.03
CA ASN A 125 8.83 -11.72 -18.30
C ASN A 125 7.50 -11.94 -19.04
#